data_AF-A0A2E7H8S1-F1
#
_entry.id   AF-A0A2E7H8S1-F1
#
_cell.length_a   1.000
_cell.length_b   1.000
_cell.length_c   1.000
_cell.angle_alpha   90.00
_cell.angle_beta   90.00
_cell.angle_gamma   90.00
#
_symmetry.space_group_name_H-M   'P 1'
#
loop_
_entity.id
_entity.type
_entity.pdbx_description
1 polymer ?
#
loop_
_entity_poly.entity_id
_entity_poly.type
_entity_poly.pdbx_seq_one_letter_code
_entity_poly.pdbx_strand_id
1 'polypeptide(L)'
;MSTQEKKLIDYILLYSVIISHHLYIILFIASLPVMIIKAPWYISIPLLSWFVNAAIGQGWICPVTAVENRYRKKVGYPQIDTFVKHYYIKPYMRYKIKSKIRSAKKDTI
;
A
#
# COMPACT_ATOMS: atom_id res chain seq x y z
N MET A 1 -18.71 -19.88 -19.70
CA MET A 1 -17.52 -19.51 -18.91
C MET A 1 -17.53 -20.33 -17.63
N SER A 2 -16.62 -21.29 -17.54
CA SER A 2 -16.53 -22.26 -16.44
C SER A 2 -16.27 -21.56 -15.10
N THR A 3 -16.68 -22.18 -14.00
CA THR A 3 -16.44 -21.68 -12.63
C THR A 3 -14.95 -21.48 -12.33
N GLN A 4 -14.08 -22.24 -13.01
CA GLN A 4 -12.62 -22.12 -12.89
C GLN A 4 -12.08 -20.87 -13.59
N GLU A 5 -12.56 -20.57 -14.81
CA GLU A 5 -12.17 -19.36 -15.54
C GLU A 5 -12.55 -18.08 -14.78
N LYS A 6 -13.74 -18.06 -14.16
CA LYS A 6 -14.19 -16.92 -13.34
C LYS A 6 -13.27 -16.67 -12.14
N LYS A 7 -12.87 -17.75 -11.44
CA LYS A 7 -11.91 -17.64 -10.34
C LYS A 7 -10.55 -17.12 -10.81
N LEU A 8 -10.02 -17.66 -11.91
CA LEU A 8 -8.74 -17.23 -12.47
C LEU A 8 -8.75 -15.72 -12.80
N ILE A 9 -9.84 -15.23 -13.39
CA ILE A 9 -9.99 -13.81 -13.72
C ILE A 9 -10.06 -12.94 -12.47
N ASP A 10 -10.80 -13.36 -11.45
CA ASP A 10 -10.85 -12.61 -10.18
C ASP A 10 -9.46 -12.52 -9.53
N TYR A 11 -8.62 -13.56 -9.64
CA TYR A 11 -7.21 -13.50 -9.21
C TYR A 11 -6.39 -12.53 -10.05
N ILE A 12 -6.47 -12.61 -11.38
CA ILE A 12 -5.74 -11.70 -12.28
C ILE A 12 -6.12 -10.25 -12.01
N LEU A 13 -7.43 -9.96 -11.85
CA LEU A 13 -7.92 -8.63 -11.52
C LEU A 13 -7.41 -8.19 -10.15
N LEU A 14 -7.46 -9.04 -9.13
CA LEU A 14 -6.91 -8.72 -7.81
C LEU A 14 -5.43 -8.32 -7.90
N TYR A 15 -4.60 -9.14 -8.54
CA TYR A 15 -3.17 -8.85 -8.66
C TYR A 15 -2.90 -7.60 -9.51
N SER A 16 -3.69 -7.37 -10.58
CA SER A 16 -3.57 -6.14 -11.38
C SER A 16 -3.85 -4.87 -10.58
N VAL A 17 -4.85 -4.90 -9.69
CA VAL A 17 -5.17 -3.80 -8.77
C VAL A 17 -4.04 -3.58 -7.78
N ILE A 18 -3.49 -4.65 -7.21
CA ILE A 18 -2.37 -4.56 -6.26
C ILE A 18 -1.13 -3.95 -6.95
N ILE A 19 -0.78 -4.43 -8.15
CA ILE A 19 0.39 -3.96 -8.89
C ILE A 19 0.23 -2.51 -9.30
N SER A 20 -0.93 -2.14 -9.86
CA SER A 20 -1.20 -0.75 -10.24
C SER A 20 -1.16 0.21 -9.05
N HIS A 21 -1.65 -0.23 -7.88
CA HIS A 21 -1.58 0.59 -6.66
C HIS A 21 -0.13 0.77 -6.16
N HIS A 22 0.71 -0.28 -6.21
CA HIS A 22 2.15 -0.15 -5.92
C HIS A 22 2.83 0.81 -6.90
N LEU A 23 2.56 0.64 -8.20
CA LEU A 23 3.13 1.48 -9.26
C LEU A 23 2.75 2.95 -9.07
N TYR A 24 1.49 3.23 -8.74
CA TYR A 24 1.02 4.58 -8.42
C TYR A 24 1.79 5.20 -7.24
N ILE A 25 1.93 4.46 -6.14
CA ILE A 25 2.67 4.96 -4.96
C ILE A 25 4.14 5.24 -5.30
N ILE A 26 4.80 4.33 -6.04
CA ILE A 26 6.20 4.48 -6.42
C ILE A 26 6.40 5.68 -7.35
N LEU A 27 5.58 5.79 -8.40
CA LEU A 27 5.63 6.92 -9.33
C LEU A 27 5.34 8.23 -8.62
N PHE A 28 4.37 8.24 -7.72
CA PHE A 28 4.05 9.42 -6.94
C PHE A 28 5.23 9.87 -6.07
N ILE A 29 5.83 8.96 -5.30
CA ILE A 29 7.01 9.25 -4.46
C ILE A 29 8.19 9.72 -5.33
N ALA A 30 8.44 9.08 -6.47
CA ALA A 30 9.47 9.49 -7.42
C ALA A 30 9.20 10.87 -8.04
N SER A 31 7.93 11.26 -8.16
CA SER A 31 7.55 12.57 -8.69
C SER A 31 7.65 13.71 -7.66
N LEU A 32 7.69 13.40 -6.35
CA LEU A 32 7.73 14.42 -5.30
C LEU A 32 8.92 15.38 -5.40
N PRO A 33 10.18 14.93 -5.60
CA PRO A 33 11.32 15.85 -5.74
C PRO A 33 11.17 16.77 -6.95
N VAL A 34 10.66 16.24 -8.07
CA VAL A 34 10.41 17.01 -9.29
C VAL A 34 9.33 18.06 -9.04
N MET A 35 8.24 17.68 -8.36
CA MET A 35 7.13 18.57 -8.01
C MET A 35 7.60 19.70 -7.09
N ILE A 36 8.41 19.42 -6.07
CA ILE A 36 8.90 20.43 -5.13
C ILE A 36 9.84 21.45 -5.81
N ILE A 37 10.68 20.99 -6.74
CA ILE A 37 11.68 21.85 -7.41
C ILE A 37 11.06 22.64 -8.58
N LYS A 38 10.16 22.02 -9.35
CA LYS A 38 9.67 22.57 -10.62
C LYS A 38 8.27 23.19 -10.53
N ALA A 39 7.45 22.79 -9.56
CA ALA A 39 6.09 23.32 -9.45
C ALA A 39 6.02 24.51 -8.48
N PRO A 40 5.08 25.46 -8.69
CA PRO A 40 4.81 26.53 -7.74
C PRO A 40 4.43 26.00 -6.37
N TRP A 41 4.85 26.70 -5.31
CA TRP A 41 4.61 26.29 -3.91
C TRP A 41 3.12 26.11 -3.59
N TYR A 42 2.25 26.94 -4.18
CA TYR A 42 0.80 26.86 -3.98
C TYR A 42 0.14 25.66 -4.69
N ILE A 43 0.87 24.93 -5.53
CA ILE A 43 0.44 23.66 -6.13
C ILE A 43 1.06 22.48 -5.37
N SER A 44 2.36 22.54 -5.11
CA SER A 44 3.11 21.45 -4.49
C SER A 44 2.71 21.23 -3.03
N ILE A 45 2.49 22.30 -2.25
CA ILE A 45 2.10 22.19 -0.84
C ILE A 45 0.72 21.54 -0.67
N PRO A 46 -0.38 22.00 -1.31
CA PRO A 46 -1.69 21.36 -1.14
C PRO A 46 -1.70 19.90 -1.60
N LEU A 47 -1.02 19.55 -2.70
CA LEU A 47 -0.93 18.17 -3.18
C LEU A 47 -0.16 17.27 -2.22
N LEU A 48 0.96 17.76 -1.67
CA LEU A 48 1.74 17.03 -0.68
C LEU A 48 0.94 16.85 0.62
N SER A 49 0.29 17.90 1.11
CA SER A 49 -0.58 17.84 2.28
C SER A 49 -1.74 16.87 2.09
N TRP A 50 -2.39 16.89 0.92
CA TRP A 50 -3.45 15.94 0.58
C TRP A 50 -2.92 14.50 0.57
N PHE A 51 -1.76 14.25 -0.02
CA PHE A 51 -1.18 12.91 -0.06
C PHE A 51 -0.80 12.40 1.33
N VAL A 52 -0.16 13.23 2.16
CA VAL A 52 0.18 12.87 3.54
C VAL A 52 -1.10 12.58 4.34
N ASN A 53 -2.12 13.41 4.17
CA ASN A 53 -3.43 13.18 4.78
C ASN A 53 -4.08 11.88 4.28
N ALA A 54 -3.99 11.56 2.99
CA ALA A 54 -4.52 10.32 2.43
C ALA A 54 -3.72 9.08 2.87
N ALA A 55 -2.42 9.22 3.11
CA ALA A 55 -1.52 8.15 3.52
C ALA A 55 -1.61 7.83 5.03
N ILE A 56 -1.82 8.86 5.86
CA ILE A 56 -1.78 8.76 7.33
C ILE A 56 -3.18 8.90 7.95
N GLY A 57 -4.10 9.58 7.28
CA GLY A 57 -5.43 9.92 7.79
C GLY A 57 -6.17 8.69 8.30
N GLN A 58 -6.50 8.71 9.59
CA GLN A 58 -7.29 7.66 10.20
C GLN A 58 -8.71 7.70 9.64
N GLY A 59 -9.12 6.63 8.96
CA GLY A 59 -10.49 6.45 8.46
C GLY A 59 -10.70 6.69 6.97
N TRP A 60 -9.73 7.22 6.22
CA TRP A 60 -9.84 7.28 4.76
C TRP A 60 -9.35 5.97 4.13
N ILE A 61 -10.28 5.13 3.69
CA ILE A 61 -9.96 3.97 2.86
C ILE A 61 -9.75 4.46 1.43
N CYS A 62 -8.53 4.29 0.90
CA CYS A 62 -8.24 4.58 -0.51
C CYS A 62 -9.24 3.80 -1.41
N PRO A 63 -9.88 4.46 -2.41
CA PRO A 63 -10.84 3.81 -3.30
C PRO A 63 -10.28 2.54 -3.97
N VAL A 64 -8.99 2.54 -4.30
CA VAL A 64 -8.29 1.40 -4.88
C VAL A 64 -8.23 0.22 -3.90
N THR A 65 -8.00 0.48 -2.61
CA THR A 65 -8.07 -0.54 -1.55
C THR A 65 -9.48 -1.11 -1.39
N ALA A 66 -10.52 -0.27 -1.54
CA ALA A 66 -11.90 -0.75 -1.52
C ALA A 66 -12.19 -1.68 -2.71
N VAL A 67 -11.67 -1.37 -3.90
CA VAL A 67 -11.74 -2.25 -5.08
C VAL A 67 -10.97 -3.54 -4.84
N GLU A 68 -9.76 -3.48 -4.28
CA GLU A 68 -8.98 -4.66 -3.89
C GLU A 68 -9.79 -5.56 -2.95
N ASN A 69 -10.40 -4.99 -1.91
CA ASN A 69 -11.22 -5.73 -0.96
C ASN A 69 -12.45 -6.40 -1.59
N ARG A 70 -13.03 -5.83 -2.65
CA ARG A 70 -14.11 -6.48 -3.40
C ARG A 70 -13.62 -7.76 -4.07
N TYR A 71 -12.44 -7.72 -4.70
CA TYR A 71 -11.86 -8.91 -5.32
C TYR A 71 -11.33 -9.91 -4.30
N ARG A 72 -10.70 -9.45 -3.19
CA ARG A 72 -10.28 -10.31 -2.07
C ARG A 72 -11.45 -11.11 -1.50
N LYS A 73 -12.62 -10.47 -1.32
CA LYS A 73 -13.83 -11.15 -0.85
C LYS A 73 -14.30 -12.24 -1.83
N LYS A 74 -14.19 -12.02 -3.14
CA LYS A 74 -14.58 -13.01 -4.17
C LYS A 74 -13.67 -14.24 -4.17
N VAL A 75 -12.37 -14.06 -3.93
CA VAL A 75 -11.38 -15.16 -3.90
C VAL A 75 -11.17 -15.77 -2.50
N GLY A 76 -11.90 -15.28 -1.49
CA GLY A 76 -11.84 -15.81 -0.12
C GLY A 76 -10.67 -15.29 0.74
N TYR A 77 -9.98 -14.22 0.34
CA TYR A 77 -8.95 -13.59 1.16
C TYR A 77 -9.53 -12.63 2.21
N PRO A 78 -8.84 -12.45 3.35
CA PRO A 78 -9.23 -11.46 4.35
C PRO A 78 -9.10 -10.04 3.77
N GLN A 79 -10.04 -9.18 4.14
CA GLN A 79 -10.04 -7.76 3.78
C GLN A 79 -8.90 -7.02 4.48
N ILE A 80 -8.41 -5.96 3.83
CA ILE A 80 -7.37 -5.10 4.35
C ILE A 80 -7.94 -3.72 4.69
N ASP A 81 -7.51 -3.19 5.83
CA ASP A 81 -7.92 -1.88 6.33
C ASP A 81 -7.20 -0.74 5.57
N THR A 82 -5.88 -0.82 5.46
CA THR A 82 -5.06 0.16 4.72
C THR A 82 -3.99 -0.55 3.90
N PHE A 83 -3.87 -0.17 2.62
CA PHE A 83 -2.89 -0.74 1.70
C PHE A 83 -1.45 -0.58 2.20
N VAL A 84 -1.06 0.67 2.53
CA VAL A 84 0.29 0.99 3.02
C VAL A 84 0.61 0.22 4.30
N LYS A 85 -0.36 0.14 5.22
CA LYS A 85 -0.21 -0.60 6.48
C LYS A 85 0.02 -2.09 6.24
N HIS A 86 -0.74 -2.69 5.32
CA HIS A 86 -0.66 -4.11 5.01
C HIS A 86 0.66 -4.48 4.31
N TYR A 87 1.01 -3.74 3.25
CA TYR A 87 2.13 -4.09 2.36
C TYR A 87 3.48 -3.50 2.77
N TYR A 88 3.53 -2.38 3.51
CA TYR A 88 4.79 -1.71 3.87
C TYR A 88 5.04 -1.67 5.38
N ILE A 89 4.07 -1.20 6.18
CA ILE A 89 4.30 -0.98 7.63
C ILE A 89 4.40 -2.29 8.40
N LYS A 90 3.44 -3.21 8.24
CA LYS A 90 3.46 -4.52 8.92
C LYS A 90 4.75 -5.32 8.66
N PRO A 91 5.21 -5.50 7.41
CA PRO A 91 6.46 -6.24 7.17
C PRO A 91 7.67 -5.52 7.74
N TYR A 92 7.74 -4.18 7.64
CA TYR A 92 8.80 -3.41 8.26
C TYR A 92 8.85 -3.58 9.78
N MET A 93 7.70 -3.49 10.47
CA MET A 93 7.61 -3.70 11.92
C MET A 93 8.01 -5.12 12.32
N ARG A 94 7.58 -6.14 11.57
CA ARG A 94 7.98 -7.53 11.79
C ARG A 94 9.49 -7.70 11.67
N TYR A 95 10.10 -7.07 10.67
CA TYR A 95 11.56 -7.06 10.50
C TYR A 95 12.27 -6.38 11.68
N LYS A 96 11.80 -5.19 12.09
CA LYS A 96 12.37 -4.42 13.22
C LYS A 96 12.30 -5.16 14.56
N ILE A 97 11.20 -5.85 14.84
CA ILE A 97 11.07 -6.67 16.05
C ILE A 97 12.05 -7.85 16.02
N LYS A 98 12.14 -8.54 14.87
CA LYS A 98 13.05 -9.68 14.71
C LYS A 98 14.52 -9.27 14.83
N SER A 99 14.90 -8.11 14.30
CA SER A 99 16.26 -7.59 14.46
C SER A 99 16.58 -7.26 15.92
N LYS A 100 15.64 -6.63 16.65
CA LYS A 100 15.81 -6.33 18.08
C LYS A 100 15.99 -7.60 18.93
N ILE A 101 15.21 -8.65 18.66
CA ILE A 101 15.36 -9.96 19.34
C ILE A 101 16.72 -10.59 19.03
N ARG A 102 17.19 -10.50 17.78
CA ARG A 102 18.50 -11.03 17.39
C ARG A 102 19.65 -10.29 18.08
N SER A 103 19.57 -8.96 18.19
CA SER A 103 20.55 -8.16 18.92
C SER A 103 20.56 -8.51 20.41
N ALA A 104 19.40 -8.55 21.06
CA ALA A 104 19.32 -8.91 22.49
C ALA A 104 19.88 -10.31 22.79
N LYS A 105 19.63 -11.30 21.91
CA LYS A 105 20.21 -12.64 22.05
C LYS A 105 21.74 -12.65 21.90
N LYS A 106 22.31 -11.77 21.07
CA LYS A 106 23.77 -11.65 20.89
C LYS A 106 24.44 -11.12 22.16
N ASP A 107 23.78 -10.23 22.89
CA ASP A 107 24.33 -9.61 24.11
C ASP A 107 24.24 -10.53 25.35
N THR A 108 23.55 -11.68 25.23
CA THR A 108 23.38 -12.67 26.31
C THR A 108 24.31 -13.89 26.15
N ILE A 109 25.14 -13.94 25.10
CA ILE A 109 26.07 -15.04 24.78
C ILE A 109 27.51 -14.57 25.00
#